data_AF-A0A7Y6G7S6-F1
#
_entry.id   AF-A0A7Y6G7S6-F1
#
_cell.length_a   1.000
_cell.length_b   1.000
_cell.length_c   1.000
_cell.angle_alpha   90.00
_cell.angle_beta   90.00
_cell.angle_gamma   90.00
#
_symmetry.space_group_name_H-M   'P 1'
#
loop_
_entity.id
_entity.type
_entity.pdbx_description
1 polymer ?
#
loop_
_entity_poly.entity_id
_entity_poly.type
_entity_poly.pdbx_seq_one_letter_code
_entity_poly.pdbx_strand_id
1 'polypeptide(L)'
;MKNATIARFLLQATLWGSSFTFIKASLHGLTPGQLVIARLLLGTAFLLSLAALRHVPLPRGAGLWGHVAAAALFGNVLPFLLLSYGERTTGAGLAGVLVGATPLLTLGVATAVLPAERATARKAVGLLVGFVGVVVVIGPWTDATGSFSGRAACFGAALSYAVGYVYVRKFLSPRALAPLAAAASQLLAAAVLMAAALPFLTWHTPHFTAKVTLSILFLGLFSTGLAYVLYFRLINDVGATNASAVNYIVPVAAVLIGAVALGEAVSWNLLLGGVIVLLGMGYAENRLGQLRRTPEPATPTPTPTPTPTDESVPQAAASTATSADKANARERR
;
A
#
# COMPACT_ATOMS: atom_id res chain seq x y z
N MET A 1 16.16 -15.28 -7.48
CA MET A 1 15.84 -14.10 -6.65
C MET A 1 16.83 -14.06 -5.49
N LYS A 2 17.45 -12.92 -5.17
CA LYS A 2 18.42 -12.84 -4.05
C LYS A 2 17.70 -13.17 -2.72
N ASN A 3 18.36 -13.89 -1.80
CA ASN A 3 17.79 -14.31 -0.50
C ASN A 3 17.15 -13.15 0.28
N ALA A 4 17.73 -11.95 0.18
CA ALA A 4 17.21 -10.73 0.80
C ALA A 4 15.83 -10.31 0.28
N THR A 5 15.54 -10.52 -1.01
CA THR A 5 14.23 -10.20 -1.61
C THR A 5 13.15 -11.15 -1.11
N ILE A 6 13.46 -12.44 -1.00
CA ILE A 6 12.54 -13.45 -0.45
C ILE A 6 12.25 -13.14 1.02
N ALA A 7 13.28 -12.81 1.80
CA ALA A 7 13.10 -12.43 3.20
C ALA A 7 12.19 -11.18 3.35
N ARG A 8 12.38 -10.14 2.52
CA ARG A 8 11.51 -8.95 2.50
C ARG A 8 10.07 -9.30 2.13
N PHE A 9 9.90 -10.18 1.14
CA PHE A 9 8.60 -10.65 0.68
C PHE A 9 7.83 -11.38 1.78
N LEU A 10 8.49 -12.35 2.43
CA LEU A 10 7.90 -13.11 3.54
C LEU A 10 7.63 -12.23 4.75
N LEU A 11 8.58 -11.36 5.12
CA LEU A 11 8.38 -10.41 6.22
C LEU A 11 7.18 -9.50 5.95
N GLN A 12 7.07 -8.95 4.75
CA GLN A 12 5.96 -8.10 4.36
C GLN A 12 4.62 -8.83 4.47
N ALA A 13 4.52 -10.03 3.90
CA ALA A 13 3.31 -10.82 3.94
C ALA A 13 2.92 -11.19 5.39
N THR A 14 3.89 -11.50 6.24
CA THR A 14 3.66 -11.77 7.67
C THR A 14 3.22 -10.52 8.43
N LEU A 15 3.79 -9.34 8.16
CA LEU A 15 3.40 -8.09 8.82
C LEU A 15 1.97 -7.67 8.48
N TRP A 16 1.53 -7.89 7.24
CA TRP A 16 0.15 -7.64 6.84
C TRP A 16 -0.80 -8.74 7.29
N GLY A 17 -0.42 -10.02 7.16
CA GLY A 17 -1.24 -11.16 7.61
C GLY A 17 -1.45 -11.18 9.13
N SER A 18 -0.44 -10.83 9.91
CA SER A 18 -0.59 -10.72 11.37
C SER A 18 -1.43 -9.52 11.83
N SER A 19 -1.67 -8.54 10.96
CA SER A 19 -2.37 -7.32 11.35
C SER A 19 -3.77 -7.59 11.90
N PHE A 20 -4.52 -8.52 11.30
CA PHE A 20 -5.84 -8.93 11.77
C PHE A 20 -5.78 -9.47 13.21
N THR A 21 -4.81 -10.34 13.51
CA THR A 21 -4.62 -10.86 14.88
C THR A 21 -4.37 -9.75 15.90
N PHE A 22 -3.54 -8.77 15.56
CA PHE A 22 -3.25 -7.65 16.45
C PHE A 22 -4.41 -6.64 16.52
N ILE A 23 -5.20 -6.47 15.44
CA ILE A 23 -6.43 -5.67 15.48
C ILE A 23 -7.37 -6.27 16.52
N LYS A 24 -7.62 -7.57 16.44
CA LYS A 24 -8.48 -8.28 17.38
C LYS A 24 -7.98 -8.18 18.82
N ALA A 25 -6.68 -8.32 19.05
CA ALA A 25 -6.08 -8.12 20.37
C ALA A 25 -6.23 -6.68 20.90
N SER A 26 -6.11 -5.67 20.04
CA SER A 26 -6.29 -4.26 20.40
C SER A 26 -7.74 -3.91 20.74
N LEU A 27 -8.72 -4.55 20.08
CA LEU A 27 -10.16 -4.33 20.31
C LEU A 27 -10.64 -4.78 21.71
N HIS A 28 -9.80 -5.49 22.48
CA HIS A 28 -10.10 -5.82 23.88
C HIS A 28 -10.03 -4.61 24.82
N GLY A 29 -9.34 -3.53 24.42
CA GLY A 29 -9.16 -2.33 25.23
C GLY A 29 -9.49 -1.02 24.53
N LEU A 30 -9.71 -1.05 23.21
CA LEU A 30 -9.99 0.12 22.39
C LEU A 30 -11.24 -0.06 21.53
N THR A 31 -11.93 1.05 21.29
CA THR A 31 -12.92 1.13 20.22
C THR A 31 -12.26 1.08 18.83
N PRO A 32 -12.99 0.73 17.75
CA PRO A 32 -12.48 0.81 16.39
C PRO A 32 -11.87 2.17 16.05
N GLY A 33 -12.54 3.28 16.43
CA GLY A 33 -12.02 4.62 16.19
C GLY A 33 -10.69 4.88 16.89
N GLN A 34 -10.59 4.52 18.18
CA GLN A 34 -9.37 4.69 18.97
C GLN A 34 -8.19 3.86 18.43
N LEU A 35 -8.46 2.62 18.02
CA LEU A 35 -7.46 1.75 17.42
C LEU A 35 -6.92 2.37 16.12
N VAL A 36 -7.82 2.81 15.25
CA VAL A 36 -7.44 3.35 13.94
C VAL A 36 -6.64 4.65 14.09
N ILE A 37 -7.08 5.59 14.94
CA ILE A 37 -6.31 6.84 15.14
C ILE A 37 -4.93 6.55 15.75
N ALA A 38 -4.83 5.67 16.75
CA ALA A 38 -3.55 5.33 17.37
C ALA A 38 -2.58 4.68 16.38
N ARG A 39 -3.08 3.71 15.59
CA ARG A 39 -2.33 3.07 14.51
C ARG A 39 -1.83 4.08 13.48
N LEU A 40 -2.70 4.99 13.04
CA LEU A 40 -2.36 6.01 12.04
C LEU A 40 -1.35 7.02 12.57
N LEU A 41 -1.49 7.48 13.81
CA LEU A 41 -0.53 8.41 14.43
C LEU A 41 0.86 7.79 14.54
N LEU A 42 0.96 6.55 15.03
CA LEU A 42 2.23 5.83 15.14
C LEU A 42 2.88 5.58 13.77
N GLY A 43 2.10 5.11 12.79
CA GLY A 43 2.60 4.90 11.43
C GLY A 43 3.03 6.20 10.74
N THR A 44 2.26 7.27 10.94
CA THR A 44 2.57 8.62 10.43
C THR A 44 3.85 9.15 11.06
N ALA A 45 3.99 9.07 12.39
CA ALA A 45 5.20 9.49 13.09
C ALA A 45 6.43 8.74 12.59
N PHE A 46 6.34 7.42 12.40
CA PHE A 46 7.42 6.61 11.87
C PHE A 46 7.83 7.07 10.45
N LEU A 47 6.86 7.20 9.52
CA LEU A 47 7.17 7.56 8.14
C LEU A 47 7.62 9.00 7.98
N LEU A 48 7.06 9.95 8.74
CA LEU A 48 7.51 11.34 8.73
C LEU A 48 8.92 11.46 9.31
N SER A 49 9.24 10.73 10.38
CA SER A 49 10.60 10.69 10.93
C SER A 49 11.59 10.14 9.92
N LEU A 50 11.20 9.08 9.19
CA LEU A 50 12.03 8.51 8.14
C LEU A 50 12.17 9.46 6.93
N ALA A 51 11.09 10.14 6.52
CA ALA A 51 11.14 11.12 5.44
C ALA A 51 12.04 12.31 5.79
N ALA A 52 11.96 12.81 7.03
CA ALA A 52 12.83 13.85 7.54
C ALA A 52 14.29 13.41 7.57
N LEU A 53 14.59 12.21 8.10
CA LEU A 53 15.95 11.65 8.15
C LEU A 53 16.54 11.41 6.75
N ARG A 54 15.70 11.14 5.75
CA ARG A 54 16.11 10.94 4.36
C ARG A 54 16.01 12.20 3.50
N HIS A 55 15.67 13.34 4.10
CA HIS A 55 15.46 14.61 3.41
C HIS A 55 14.50 14.51 2.21
N VAL A 56 13.49 13.65 2.30
CA VAL A 56 12.49 13.47 1.24
C VAL A 56 11.36 14.49 1.44
N PRO A 57 11.18 15.45 0.53
CA PRO A 57 10.15 16.47 0.69
C PRO A 57 8.75 15.88 0.49
N LEU A 58 7.81 16.35 1.30
CA LEU A 58 6.38 16.05 1.09
C LEU A 58 5.84 16.84 -0.12
N PRO A 59 4.80 16.31 -0.79
CA PRO A 59 4.17 16.99 -1.91
C PRO A 59 3.64 18.38 -1.51
N ARG A 60 3.82 19.34 -2.42
CA ARG A 60 3.29 20.71 -2.29
C ARG A 60 2.02 20.87 -3.13
N GLY A 61 1.12 21.74 -2.68
CA GLY A 61 -0.09 22.15 -3.41
C GLY A 61 -1.38 21.52 -2.89
N ALA A 62 -2.37 22.38 -2.61
CA ALA A 62 -3.65 21.99 -2.03
C ALA A 62 -4.43 20.98 -2.91
N GLY A 63 -4.37 21.14 -4.24
CA GLY A 63 -5.02 20.21 -5.17
C GLY A 63 -4.47 18.79 -5.11
N LEU A 64 -3.16 18.64 -4.89
CA LEU A 64 -2.54 17.32 -4.68
C LEU A 64 -2.96 16.72 -3.34
N TRP A 65 -3.00 17.53 -2.27
CA TRP A 65 -3.50 17.09 -0.97
C TRP A 65 -4.95 16.65 -1.00
N GLY A 66 -5.80 17.24 -1.85
CA GLY A 66 -7.16 16.73 -2.08
C GLY A 66 -7.18 15.29 -2.63
N HIS A 67 -6.33 14.98 -3.61
CA HIS A 67 -6.18 13.62 -4.12
C HIS A 67 -5.53 12.66 -3.12
N VAL A 68 -4.55 13.13 -2.35
CA VAL A 68 -3.93 12.34 -1.28
C VAL A 68 -4.95 12.03 -0.18
N ALA A 69 -5.80 12.99 0.19
CA ALA A 69 -6.87 12.80 1.15
C ALA A 69 -7.92 11.78 0.66
N ALA A 70 -8.31 11.84 -0.61
CA ALA A 70 -9.19 10.83 -1.20
C ALA A 70 -8.55 9.43 -1.20
N ALA A 71 -7.28 9.32 -1.58
CA ALA A 71 -6.54 8.06 -1.49
C ALA A 71 -6.39 7.56 -0.05
N ALA A 72 -6.20 8.47 0.92
CA ALA A 72 -6.11 8.16 2.34
C ALA A 72 -7.44 7.69 2.92
N LEU A 73 -8.56 8.27 2.49
CA LEU A 73 -9.90 7.88 2.91
C LEU A 73 -10.19 6.43 2.52
N PHE A 74 -10.03 6.08 1.24
CA PHE A 74 -10.33 4.73 0.73
C PHE A 74 -9.22 3.72 0.99
N GLY A 75 -7.97 4.18 1.11
CA GLY A 75 -6.81 3.30 1.31
C GLY A 75 -6.42 3.08 2.78
N ASN A 76 -6.95 3.87 3.73
CA ASN A 76 -6.58 3.74 5.14
C ASN A 76 -7.78 3.94 6.07
N VAL A 77 -8.42 5.12 6.07
CA VAL A 77 -9.42 5.47 7.10
C VAL A 77 -10.62 4.53 7.06
N LEU A 78 -11.31 4.48 5.93
CA LEU A 78 -12.50 3.66 5.76
C LEU A 78 -12.21 2.16 5.90
N PRO A 79 -11.19 1.57 5.23
CA PRO A 79 -10.94 0.15 5.39
C PRO A 79 -10.47 -0.22 6.80
N PHE A 80 -9.64 0.59 7.47
CA PHE A 80 -9.22 0.27 8.84
C PHE A 80 -10.37 0.35 9.83
N LEU A 81 -11.30 1.29 9.67
CA LEU A 81 -12.52 1.35 10.48
C LEU A 81 -13.43 0.15 10.25
N LEU A 82 -13.65 -0.21 8.98
CA LEU A 82 -14.47 -1.36 8.61
C LEU A 82 -13.89 -2.68 9.10
N LEU A 83 -12.57 -2.88 8.98
CA LEU A 83 -11.88 -4.05 9.54
C LEU A 83 -11.98 -4.08 11.06
N SER A 84 -11.67 -2.96 11.72
CA SER A 84 -11.73 -2.88 13.18
C SER A 84 -13.16 -3.06 13.71
N TYR A 85 -14.18 -2.62 12.97
CA TYR A 85 -15.57 -2.90 13.29
C TYR A 85 -15.89 -4.38 13.08
N GLY A 86 -15.52 -4.95 11.93
CA GLY A 86 -15.87 -6.30 11.53
C GLY A 86 -15.22 -7.37 12.39
N GLU A 87 -13.98 -7.16 12.82
CA GLU A 87 -13.25 -8.09 13.69
C GLU A 87 -13.76 -8.13 15.14
N ARG A 88 -14.65 -7.21 15.56
CA ARG A 88 -15.35 -7.35 16.84
C ARG A 88 -16.28 -8.56 16.84
N THR A 89 -16.83 -8.91 15.68
CA THR A 89 -17.80 -9.98 15.54
C THR A 89 -17.34 -11.06 14.57
N THR A 90 -16.11 -11.00 14.04
CA THR A 90 -15.61 -11.93 13.02
C THR A 90 -14.21 -12.45 13.36
N GLY A 91 -13.84 -13.62 12.84
CA GLY A 91 -12.48 -14.18 12.92
C GLY A 91 -11.43 -13.30 12.22
N ALA A 92 -10.23 -13.21 12.78
CA ALA A 92 -9.08 -12.56 12.14
C ALA A 92 -8.69 -13.29 10.85
N GLY A 93 -8.72 -14.62 10.85
CA GLY A 93 -8.49 -15.42 9.65
C GLY A 93 -9.52 -15.15 8.55
N LEU A 94 -10.81 -15.07 8.92
CA LEU A 94 -11.90 -14.76 8.00
C LEU A 94 -11.79 -13.33 7.43
N ALA A 95 -11.48 -12.34 8.27
CA ALA A 95 -11.22 -10.97 7.82
C ALA A 95 -10.06 -10.92 6.80
N GLY A 96 -8.97 -11.65 7.08
CA GLY A 96 -7.82 -11.74 6.17
C GLY A 96 -8.14 -12.35 4.82
N VAL A 97 -8.96 -13.40 4.78
CA VAL A 97 -9.38 -14.02 3.51
C VAL A 97 -10.32 -13.11 2.71
N LEU A 98 -11.25 -12.42 3.37
CA LEU A 98 -12.13 -11.45 2.70
C LEU A 98 -11.33 -10.28 2.10
N VAL A 99 -10.33 -9.76 2.82
CA VAL A 99 -9.39 -8.76 2.27
C VAL A 99 -8.55 -9.33 1.13
N GLY A 100 -8.26 -10.63 1.14
CA GLY A 100 -7.63 -11.33 0.02
C GLY A 100 -8.36 -11.20 -1.32
N ALA A 101 -9.66 -10.88 -1.32
CA ALA A 101 -10.42 -10.60 -2.54
C ALA A 101 -10.16 -9.21 -3.14
N THR A 102 -9.41 -8.34 -2.47
CA THR A 102 -9.12 -6.96 -2.91
C THR A 102 -8.62 -6.89 -4.36
N PRO A 103 -7.68 -7.73 -4.83
CA PRO A 103 -7.20 -7.64 -6.22
C PRO A 103 -8.28 -7.93 -7.26
N LEU A 104 -9.20 -8.85 -6.97
CA LEU A 104 -10.36 -9.14 -7.82
C LEU A 104 -11.31 -7.95 -7.88
N LEU A 105 -11.62 -7.35 -6.73
CA LEU A 105 -12.44 -6.14 -6.66
C LEU A 105 -11.75 -4.96 -7.37
N THR A 106 -10.43 -4.84 -7.22
CA THR A 106 -9.62 -3.81 -7.88
C THR A 106 -9.71 -3.96 -9.39
N LEU A 107 -9.65 -5.19 -9.90
CA LEU A 107 -9.82 -5.47 -11.31
C LEU A 107 -11.21 -5.06 -11.80
N GLY A 108 -12.27 -5.40 -11.07
CA GLY A 108 -13.64 -4.98 -11.39
C GLY A 108 -13.79 -3.46 -11.45
N VAL A 109 -13.37 -2.76 -10.38
CA VAL A 109 -13.41 -1.29 -10.31
C VAL A 109 -12.55 -0.66 -11.41
N ALA A 110 -11.37 -1.21 -11.69
CA ALA A 110 -10.49 -0.73 -12.74
C ALA A 110 -11.17 -0.84 -14.11
N THR A 111 -11.78 -1.98 -14.44
CA THR A 111 -12.48 -2.16 -15.72
C THR A 111 -13.67 -1.24 -15.91
N ALA A 112 -14.34 -0.84 -14.81
CA ALA A 112 -15.46 0.09 -14.85
C ALA A 112 -15.03 1.57 -15.01
N VAL A 113 -13.88 1.95 -14.44
CA VAL A 113 -13.47 3.35 -14.30
C VAL A 113 -12.32 3.75 -15.25
N LEU A 114 -11.53 2.79 -15.73
CA LEU A 114 -10.36 3.01 -16.58
C LEU A 114 -10.65 2.48 -18.00
N PRO A 115 -10.85 3.35 -19.01
CA PRO A 115 -11.15 2.93 -20.38
C PRO A 115 -10.06 2.05 -21.02
N ALA A 116 -8.82 2.19 -20.55
CA ALA A 116 -7.67 1.40 -21.02
C ALA A 116 -7.68 -0.05 -20.49
N GLU A 117 -8.42 -0.35 -19.43
CA GLU A 117 -8.51 -1.68 -18.82
C GLU A 117 -9.74 -2.41 -19.35
N ARG A 118 -9.63 -3.02 -20.53
CA ARG A 118 -10.72 -3.84 -21.06
C ARG A 118 -10.88 -5.13 -20.25
N ALA A 119 -12.13 -5.47 -19.95
CA ALA A 119 -12.50 -6.76 -19.40
C ALA A 119 -12.24 -7.83 -20.47
N THR A 120 -11.23 -8.67 -20.24
CA THR A 120 -11.00 -9.86 -21.08
C THR A 120 -11.83 -11.01 -20.53
N ALA A 121 -12.17 -12.00 -21.38
CA ALA A 121 -12.86 -13.21 -20.93
C ALA A 121 -12.15 -13.89 -19.75
N ARG A 122 -10.80 -13.88 -19.76
CA ARG A 122 -9.98 -14.38 -18.65
C ARG A 122 -10.21 -13.61 -17.34
N LYS A 123 -10.19 -12.28 -17.41
CA LYS A 123 -10.46 -11.40 -16.25
C LYS A 123 -11.86 -11.63 -15.71
N ALA A 124 -12.86 -11.77 -16.58
CA ALA A 124 -14.24 -12.05 -16.19
C ALA A 124 -14.40 -13.41 -15.50
N VAL A 125 -13.83 -14.48 -16.07
CA VAL A 125 -13.87 -15.81 -15.47
C VAL A 125 -13.14 -15.83 -14.12
N GLY A 126 -11.96 -15.21 -14.02
CA GLY A 126 -11.23 -15.13 -12.76
C GLY A 126 -11.99 -14.34 -11.68
N LEU A 127 -12.70 -13.27 -12.08
CA LEU A 127 -13.57 -12.49 -11.20
C LEU A 127 -14.76 -13.33 -10.70
N LEU A 128 -15.42 -14.09 -11.58
CA LEU A 128 -16.52 -14.99 -11.22
C LEU A 128 -16.06 -16.09 -10.26
N VAL A 129 -14.96 -16.77 -10.58
CA VAL A 129 -14.38 -17.82 -9.72
C VAL A 129 -14.02 -17.23 -8.36
N GLY A 130 -13.34 -16.09 -8.34
CA GLY A 130 -12.98 -15.41 -7.11
C GLY A 130 -14.19 -14.97 -6.27
N PHE A 131 -15.26 -14.49 -6.92
CA PHE A 131 -16.52 -14.15 -6.25
C PHE A 131 -17.17 -15.38 -5.62
N VAL A 132 -17.21 -16.52 -6.32
CA VAL A 132 -17.67 -17.79 -5.74
C VAL A 132 -16.84 -18.15 -4.51
N GLY A 133 -15.51 -17.98 -4.57
CA GLY A 133 -14.63 -18.18 -3.43
C GLY A 133 -15.03 -17.31 -2.23
N VAL A 134 -15.30 -16.02 -2.44
CA VAL A 134 -15.78 -15.11 -1.39
C VAL A 134 -17.10 -15.60 -0.79
N VAL A 135 -18.06 -16.04 -1.61
CA VAL A 135 -19.34 -16.58 -1.11
C VAL A 135 -19.12 -17.82 -0.23
N VAL A 136 -18.21 -18.72 -0.63
CA VAL A 136 -17.81 -19.89 0.19
C VAL A 136 -17.17 -19.47 1.51
N VAL A 137 -16.28 -18.48 1.50
CA VAL A 137 -15.66 -17.93 2.70
C VAL A 137 -16.70 -17.32 3.65
N ILE A 138 -17.67 -16.56 3.11
CA ILE A 138 -18.77 -15.98 3.90
C ILE A 138 -19.65 -17.08 4.48
N GLY A 139 -19.81 -18.19 3.78
CA GLY A 139 -20.54 -19.38 4.24
C GLY A 139 -21.95 -19.05 4.74
N PRO A 140 -22.84 -18.43 3.93
CA PRO A 140 -24.19 -18.04 4.37
C PRO A 140 -25.06 -19.23 4.79
N TRP A 141 -24.69 -20.45 4.40
CA TRP A 141 -25.32 -21.71 4.78
C TRP A 141 -24.81 -22.30 6.10
N THR A 142 -23.84 -21.65 6.75
CA THR A 142 -23.29 -22.11 8.03
C THR A 142 -23.72 -21.18 9.14
N ASP A 143 -24.09 -21.74 10.29
CA ASP A 143 -24.16 -21.01 11.57
C ASP A 143 -22.76 -20.61 12.08
N ALA A 144 -21.73 -20.78 11.24
CA ALA A 144 -20.33 -20.60 11.61
C ALA A 144 -20.05 -19.15 11.99
N THR A 145 -18.91 -18.98 12.64
CA THR A 145 -18.54 -17.86 13.51
C THR A 145 -18.67 -16.48 12.89
N GLY A 146 -19.45 -15.64 13.57
CA GLY A 146 -19.46 -14.20 13.40
C GLY A 146 -20.65 -13.58 12.67
N SER A 147 -20.91 -12.31 12.94
CA SER A 147 -22.12 -11.64 12.43
C SER A 147 -22.01 -11.34 10.93
N PHE A 148 -23.14 -11.42 10.22
CA PHE A 148 -23.22 -10.98 8.81
C PHE A 148 -22.70 -9.54 8.64
N SER A 149 -23.03 -8.65 9.58
CA SER A 149 -22.53 -7.27 9.58
C SER A 149 -21.01 -7.17 9.66
N GLY A 150 -20.36 -8.06 10.41
CA GLY A 150 -18.90 -8.07 10.53
C GLY A 150 -18.23 -8.56 9.23
N ARG A 151 -18.76 -9.62 8.64
CA ARG A 151 -18.32 -10.13 7.32
C ARG A 151 -18.51 -9.09 6.23
N ALA A 152 -19.67 -8.44 6.20
CA ALA A 152 -19.98 -7.37 5.26
C ALA A 152 -19.04 -6.17 5.43
N ALA A 153 -18.68 -5.81 6.67
CA ALA A 153 -17.71 -4.76 6.94
C ALA A 153 -16.31 -5.14 6.41
N CYS A 154 -15.83 -6.36 6.68
CA CYS A 154 -14.54 -6.83 6.15
C CYS A 154 -14.50 -6.86 4.61
N PHE A 155 -15.57 -7.30 3.96
CA PHE A 155 -15.69 -7.25 2.50
C PHE A 155 -15.76 -5.79 1.99
N GLY A 156 -16.49 -4.91 2.69
CA GLY A 156 -16.51 -3.48 2.42
C GLY A 156 -15.14 -2.83 2.52
N ALA A 157 -14.29 -3.28 3.44
CA ALA A 157 -12.90 -2.85 3.52
C ALA A 157 -12.10 -3.25 2.27
N ALA A 158 -12.26 -4.49 1.79
CA ALA A 158 -11.64 -4.96 0.55
C ALA A 158 -12.08 -4.12 -0.66
N LEU A 159 -13.37 -3.77 -0.74
CA LEU A 159 -13.89 -2.87 -1.78
C LEU A 159 -13.33 -1.45 -1.65
N SER A 160 -13.19 -0.94 -0.43
CA SER A 160 -12.59 0.37 -0.15
C SER A 160 -11.14 0.41 -0.65
N TYR A 161 -10.33 -0.61 -0.33
CA TYR A 161 -8.97 -0.73 -0.86
C TYR A 161 -8.96 -0.77 -2.39
N ALA A 162 -9.85 -1.52 -3.01
CA ALA A 162 -9.95 -1.60 -4.47
C ALA A 162 -10.20 -0.22 -5.11
N VAL A 163 -11.14 0.55 -4.57
CA VAL A 163 -11.38 1.94 -4.98
C VAL A 163 -10.14 2.80 -4.76
N GLY A 164 -9.50 2.67 -3.60
CA GLY A 164 -8.26 3.39 -3.26
C GLY A 164 -7.13 3.11 -4.25
N TYR A 165 -6.89 1.85 -4.61
CA TYR A 165 -5.85 1.47 -5.58
C TYR A 165 -6.13 2.02 -6.98
N VAL A 166 -7.38 1.94 -7.46
CA VAL A 166 -7.76 2.52 -8.75
C VAL A 166 -7.63 4.04 -8.73
N TYR A 167 -8.00 4.67 -7.61
CA TYR A 167 -7.87 6.12 -7.43
C TYR A 167 -6.40 6.56 -7.46
N VAL A 168 -5.54 5.91 -6.68
CA VAL A 168 -4.09 6.14 -6.68
C VAL A 168 -3.54 5.99 -8.10
N ARG A 169 -3.90 4.90 -8.80
CA ARG A 169 -3.45 4.64 -10.17
C ARG A 169 -3.87 5.74 -11.16
N LYS A 170 -5.11 6.23 -11.05
CA LYS A 170 -5.67 7.23 -11.96
C LYS A 170 -5.12 8.64 -11.71
N PHE A 171 -5.00 9.03 -10.44
CA PHE A 171 -4.72 10.42 -10.08
C PHE A 171 -3.31 10.61 -9.50
N LEU A 172 -2.81 9.72 -8.66
CA LEU A 172 -1.52 9.93 -7.96
C LEU A 172 -0.32 9.34 -8.71
N SER A 173 -0.46 8.18 -9.35
CA SER A 173 0.64 7.55 -10.09
C SER A 173 1.20 8.43 -11.23
N PRO A 174 0.40 9.17 -12.03
CA PRO A 174 0.92 10.07 -13.04
C PRO A 174 1.78 11.22 -12.50
N ARG A 175 1.68 11.51 -11.20
CA ARG A 175 2.43 12.59 -10.53
C ARG A 175 3.80 12.15 -10.04
N ALA A 176 4.16 10.88 -10.22
CA ALA A 176 5.49 10.31 -9.98
C ALA A 176 6.09 10.67 -8.60
N LEU A 177 5.25 10.69 -7.55
CA LEU A 177 5.71 10.96 -6.19
C LEU A 177 6.69 9.87 -5.73
N ALA A 178 7.76 10.29 -5.04
CA ALA A 178 8.64 9.34 -4.38
C ALA A 178 7.82 8.43 -3.44
N PRO A 179 8.02 7.10 -3.44
CA PRO A 179 7.16 6.18 -2.69
C PRO A 179 7.07 6.51 -1.19
N LEU A 180 8.18 6.93 -0.57
CA LEU A 180 8.20 7.37 0.83
C LEU A 180 7.36 8.64 1.03
N ALA A 181 7.46 9.63 0.13
CA ALA A 181 6.64 10.84 0.19
C ALA A 181 5.15 10.54 0.01
N ALA A 182 4.81 9.63 -0.92
CA ALA A 182 3.44 9.19 -1.17
C ALA A 182 2.83 8.51 0.07
N ALA A 183 3.52 7.55 0.69
CA ALA A 183 3.00 6.92 1.91
C ALA A 183 2.96 7.86 3.10
N ALA A 184 4.00 8.67 3.32
CA ALA A 184 4.04 9.61 4.44
C ALA A 184 2.90 10.64 4.32
N SER A 185 2.68 11.19 3.13
CA SER A 185 1.57 12.12 2.89
C SER A 185 0.19 11.45 3.00
N GLN A 186 0.04 10.22 2.50
CA GLN A 186 -1.23 9.48 2.60
C GLN A 186 -1.56 9.09 4.05
N LEU A 187 -0.57 8.67 4.84
CA LEU A 187 -0.76 8.37 6.27
C LEU A 187 -1.02 9.63 7.09
N LEU A 188 -0.32 10.73 6.79
CA LEU A 188 -0.60 12.02 7.42
C LEU A 188 -2.02 12.49 7.11
N ALA A 189 -2.44 12.45 5.84
CA ALA A 189 -3.81 12.78 5.46
C ALA A 189 -4.84 11.86 6.14
N ALA A 190 -4.55 10.55 6.24
CA ALA A 190 -5.42 9.61 6.94
C ALA A 190 -5.53 9.94 8.43
N ALA A 191 -4.42 10.26 9.10
CA ALA A 191 -4.40 10.65 10.51
C ALA A 191 -5.21 11.93 10.74
N VAL A 192 -5.07 12.94 9.87
CA VAL A 192 -5.84 14.19 9.94
C VAL A 192 -7.34 13.94 9.73
N LEU A 193 -7.71 13.19 8.68
CA LEU A 193 -9.10 12.83 8.41
C LEU A 193 -9.72 12.04 9.57
N MET A 194 -8.96 11.08 10.11
CA MET A 194 -9.41 10.27 11.23
C MET A 194 -9.55 11.10 12.51
N ALA A 195 -8.63 12.03 12.77
CA ALA A 195 -8.73 12.96 13.89
C ALA A 195 -9.96 13.86 13.78
N ALA A 196 -10.28 14.34 12.56
CA ALA A 196 -11.48 15.12 12.29
C ALA A 196 -12.77 14.29 12.43
N ALA A 197 -12.73 12.99 12.11
CA ALA A 197 -13.86 12.08 12.27
C ALA A 197 -14.06 11.63 13.74
N LEU A 198 -13.02 11.69 14.57
CA LEU A 198 -13.01 11.13 15.92
C LEU A 198 -14.14 11.65 16.84
N PRO A 199 -14.51 12.95 16.84
CA PRO A 199 -15.62 13.46 17.65
C PRO A 199 -16.98 12.86 17.29
N PHE A 200 -17.13 12.33 16.07
CA PHE A 200 -18.37 11.71 15.58
C PHE A 200 -18.41 10.20 15.82
N LEU A 201 -17.37 9.64 16.44
CA LEU A 201 -17.27 8.21 16.73
C LEU A 201 -17.46 7.94 18.21
N THR A 202 -17.90 6.72 18.52
CA THR A 202 -18.05 6.27 19.90
C THR A 202 -16.70 6.31 20.62
N TRP A 203 -16.68 6.99 21.76
CA TRP A 203 -15.52 7.05 22.63
C TRP A 203 -15.82 6.35 23.96
N HIS A 204 -14.95 5.43 24.36
CA HIS A 204 -14.97 4.79 25.67
C HIS A 204 -13.61 4.98 26.34
N THR A 205 -13.55 4.94 27.67
CA THR A 205 -12.27 5.01 28.38
C THR A 205 -11.35 3.88 27.93
N PRO A 206 -10.19 4.18 27.30
CA PRO A 206 -9.26 3.15 26.85
C PRO A 206 -8.75 2.30 28.00
N HIS A 207 -8.65 0.98 27.79
CA HIS A 207 -8.05 0.06 28.76
C HIS A 207 -6.73 -0.50 28.21
N PHE A 208 -5.62 0.07 28.66
CA PHE A 208 -4.28 -0.29 28.20
C PHE A 208 -3.69 -1.43 29.03
N THR A 209 -3.96 -2.67 28.61
CA THR A 209 -3.17 -3.82 29.06
C THR A 209 -1.87 -3.91 28.28
N ALA A 210 -0.86 -4.63 28.80
CA ALA A 210 0.38 -4.90 28.06
C ALA A 210 0.10 -5.49 26.67
N LYS A 211 -0.86 -6.42 26.57
CA LYS A 211 -1.30 -7.03 25.31
C LYS A 211 -1.84 -5.98 24.33
N VAL A 212 -2.75 -5.10 24.78
CA VAL A 212 -3.36 -4.05 23.93
C VAL A 212 -2.29 -3.07 23.47
N THR A 213 -1.44 -2.59 24.37
CA THR A 213 -0.37 -1.63 24.08
C THR A 213 0.64 -2.19 23.06
N LEU A 214 1.15 -3.40 23.28
CA LEU A 214 2.08 -4.04 22.35
C LEU A 214 1.43 -4.28 20.97
N SER A 215 0.14 -4.62 20.95
CA SER A 215 -0.60 -4.82 19.69
C SER A 215 -0.72 -3.54 18.88
N ILE A 216 -1.04 -2.40 19.53
CA ILE A 216 -1.15 -1.10 18.85
C ILE A 216 0.21 -0.61 18.37
N LEU A 217 1.27 -0.77 19.19
CA LEU A 217 2.63 -0.45 18.79
C LEU A 217 3.07 -1.28 17.58
N PHE A 218 2.76 -2.58 17.57
CA PHE A 218 3.02 -3.45 16.44
C PHE A 218 2.27 -2.99 15.18
N LEU A 219 0.96 -2.73 15.30
CA LEU A 219 0.13 -2.28 14.19
C LEU A 219 0.62 -0.96 13.59
N GLY A 220 0.92 0.02 14.44
CA GLY A 220 1.37 1.34 14.01
C GLY A 220 2.76 1.31 13.39
N LEU A 221 3.76 0.82 14.13
CA LEU A 221 5.16 0.92 13.71
C LEU A 221 5.52 -0.12 12.65
N PHE A 222 5.08 -1.36 12.80
CA PHE A 222 5.53 -2.46 11.95
C PHE A 222 4.57 -2.74 10.81
N SER A 223 3.28 -2.94 11.10
CA SER A 223 2.29 -3.27 10.07
C SER A 223 1.91 -2.07 9.19
N THR A 224 2.04 -0.84 9.70
CA THR A 224 1.68 0.39 8.97
C THR A 224 2.89 1.25 8.59
N GLY A 225 3.86 1.42 9.47
CA GLY A 225 5.09 2.16 9.13
C GLY A 225 6.03 1.32 8.27
N LEU A 226 6.67 0.31 8.88
CA LEU A 226 7.72 -0.50 8.25
C LEU A 226 7.23 -1.27 7.03
N ALA A 227 6.02 -1.83 7.07
CA ALA A 227 5.47 -2.60 5.95
C ALA A 227 5.34 -1.76 4.68
N TYR A 228 5.00 -0.47 4.78
CA TYR A 228 4.97 0.40 3.60
C TYR A 228 6.37 0.57 3.00
N VAL A 229 7.40 0.76 3.84
CA VAL A 229 8.80 0.86 3.39
C VAL A 229 9.27 -0.42 2.69
N LEU A 230 8.96 -1.58 3.27
CA LEU A 230 9.30 -2.88 2.71
C LEU A 230 8.60 -3.13 1.38
N TYR A 231 7.30 -2.80 1.28
CA TYR A 231 6.54 -2.94 0.05
C TYR A 231 7.13 -2.11 -1.09
N PHE A 232 7.51 -0.86 -0.83
CA PHE A 232 8.11 -0.02 -1.87
C PHE A 232 9.49 -0.48 -2.29
N ARG A 233 10.31 -0.94 -1.35
CA ARG A 233 11.59 -1.57 -1.71
C ARG A 233 11.37 -2.81 -2.56
N LEU A 234 10.36 -3.61 -2.25
CA LEU A 234 10.01 -4.78 -3.06
C LEU A 234 9.57 -4.40 -4.47
N ILE A 235 8.75 -3.35 -4.61
CA ILE A 235 8.38 -2.80 -5.92
C ILE A 235 9.61 -2.36 -6.72
N ASN A 236 10.58 -1.70 -6.08
CA ASN A 236 11.81 -1.27 -6.74
C ASN A 236 12.72 -2.45 -7.10
N ASP A 237 12.81 -3.48 -6.24
CA ASP A 237 13.71 -4.62 -6.42
C ASP A 237 13.22 -5.61 -7.49
N VAL A 238 11.90 -5.86 -7.56
CA VAL A 238 11.33 -6.91 -8.43
C VAL A 238 10.21 -6.44 -9.37
N GLY A 239 9.87 -5.16 -9.33
CA GLY A 239 8.76 -4.57 -10.08
C GLY A 239 7.40 -4.76 -9.38
N ALA A 240 6.46 -3.85 -9.65
CA ALA A 240 5.13 -3.85 -9.05
C ALA A 240 4.35 -5.15 -9.29
N THR A 241 4.51 -5.73 -10.48
CA THR A 241 3.86 -6.98 -10.87
C THR A 241 4.27 -8.14 -9.95
N ASN A 242 5.56 -8.32 -9.68
CA ASN A 242 6.03 -9.40 -8.80
C ASN A 242 5.82 -9.05 -7.32
N ALA A 243 5.95 -7.78 -6.93
CA ALA A 243 5.69 -7.34 -5.57
C ALA A 243 4.24 -7.60 -5.14
N SER A 244 3.29 -7.50 -6.07
CA SER A 244 1.86 -7.79 -5.81
C SER A 244 1.58 -9.24 -5.42
N ALA A 245 2.51 -10.17 -5.68
CA ALA A 245 2.38 -11.56 -5.25
C ALA A 245 2.32 -11.70 -3.72
N VAL A 246 2.79 -10.71 -2.95
CA VAL A 246 2.63 -10.66 -1.49
C VAL A 246 1.17 -10.86 -1.08
N ASN A 247 0.23 -10.32 -1.86
CA ASN A 247 -1.19 -10.38 -1.59
C ASN A 247 -1.76 -11.81 -1.61
N TYR A 248 -1.06 -12.78 -2.22
CA TYR A 248 -1.44 -14.18 -2.20
C TYR A 248 -1.04 -14.87 -0.89
N ILE A 249 0.02 -14.40 -0.23
CA ILE A 249 0.49 -14.97 1.03
C ILE A 249 -0.25 -14.36 2.22
N VAL A 250 -0.64 -13.08 2.14
CA VAL A 250 -1.30 -12.36 3.25
C VAL A 250 -2.53 -13.11 3.81
N PRO A 251 -3.49 -13.60 3.01
CA PRO A 251 -4.62 -14.37 3.50
C PRO A 251 -4.21 -15.66 4.21
N VAL A 252 -3.21 -16.37 3.66
CA VAL A 252 -2.69 -17.61 4.25
C VAL A 252 -2.03 -17.33 5.60
N ALA A 253 -1.19 -16.29 5.66
CA ALA A 253 -0.56 -15.85 6.89
C ALA A 253 -1.60 -15.41 7.93
N ALA A 254 -2.67 -14.71 7.53
CA ALA A 254 -3.74 -14.30 8.42
C ALA A 254 -4.46 -15.50 9.06
N VAL A 255 -4.79 -16.53 8.28
CA VAL A 255 -5.44 -17.75 8.79
C VAL A 255 -4.50 -18.52 9.73
N LEU A 256 -3.23 -18.73 9.33
CA LEU A 256 -2.28 -19.47 10.15
C LEU A 256 -1.99 -18.77 11.48
N ILE A 257 -1.74 -17.46 11.44
CA ILE A 257 -1.44 -16.66 12.63
C ILE A 257 -2.69 -16.55 13.52
N GLY A 258 -3.88 -16.35 12.94
CA GLY A 258 -5.13 -16.35 13.69
C GLY A 258 -5.39 -17.69 14.40
N ALA A 259 -5.17 -18.81 13.72
CA ALA A 259 -5.32 -20.14 14.31
C ALA A 259 -4.34 -20.39 15.47
N VAL A 260 -3.06 -20.05 15.28
CA VAL A 260 -2.01 -20.30 16.30
C VAL A 260 -2.09 -19.31 17.46
N ALA A 261 -2.22 -18.01 17.18
CA ALA A 261 -2.10 -16.97 18.19
C ALA A 261 -3.41 -16.69 18.95
N LEU A 262 -4.57 -16.91 18.31
CA LEU A 262 -5.88 -16.67 18.90
C LEU A 262 -6.70 -17.96 19.13
N GLY A 263 -6.20 -19.12 18.72
CA GLY A 263 -6.93 -20.38 18.81
C GLY A 263 -8.17 -20.42 17.91
N GLU A 264 -8.17 -19.65 16.80
CA GLU A 264 -9.33 -19.60 15.90
C GLU A 264 -9.54 -20.94 15.19
N ALA A 265 -10.78 -21.44 15.21
CA ALA A 265 -11.15 -22.65 14.48
C ALA A 265 -11.07 -22.39 12.97
N VAL A 266 -10.28 -23.21 12.28
CA VAL A 266 -10.15 -23.16 10.82
C VAL A 266 -11.24 -24.04 10.21
N SER A 267 -12.28 -23.40 9.70
CA SER A 267 -13.39 -24.10 9.08
C SER A 267 -13.06 -24.54 7.64
N TRP A 268 -13.72 -25.60 7.17
CA TRP A 268 -13.53 -26.12 5.82
C TRP A 268 -13.86 -25.08 4.73
N ASN A 269 -14.88 -24.24 4.97
CA ASN A 269 -15.32 -23.23 4.02
C ASN A 269 -14.34 -22.04 3.94
N LEU A 270 -13.66 -21.70 5.03
CA LEU A 270 -12.57 -20.72 5.02
C LEU A 270 -11.41 -21.20 4.15
N LEU A 271 -11.00 -22.47 4.31
CA LEU A 271 -9.93 -23.07 3.51
C LEU A 271 -10.31 -23.20 2.04
N LEU A 272 -11.45 -23.83 1.74
CA LEU A 272 -11.90 -24.05 0.37
C LEU A 272 -12.13 -22.71 -0.34
N GLY A 273 -12.86 -21.79 0.28
CA GLY A 273 -13.14 -20.50 -0.30
C GLY A 273 -11.87 -19.66 -0.48
N GLY A 274 -10.93 -19.70 0.47
CA GLY A 274 -9.62 -19.06 0.34
C GLY A 274 -8.83 -19.58 -0.86
N VAL A 275 -8.78 -20.91 -1.06
CA VAL A 275 -8.15 -21.52 -2.25
C VAL A 275 -8.82 -21.04 -3.54
N ILE A 276 -10.15 -21.02 -3.59
CA ILE A 276 -10.90 -20.56 -4.77
C ILE A 276 -10.61 -19.08 -5.07
N VAL A 277 -10.55 -18.21 -4.06
CA VAL A 277 -10.19 -16.78 -4.21
C VAL A 277 -8.79 -16.64 -4.82
N LEU A 278 -7.80 -17.37 -4.28
CA LEU A 278 -6.42 -17.32 -4.76
C LEU A 278 -6.31 -17.82 -6.21
N LEU A 279 -7.03 -18.89 -6.57
CA LEU A 279 -7.05 -19.43 -7.93
C LEU A 279 -7.72 -18.45 -8.91
N GLY A 280 -8.86 -17.89 -8.55
CA GLY A 280 -9.57 -16.88 -9.35
C GLY A 280 -8.69 -15.65 -9.62
N MET A 281 -7.99 -15.17 -8.58
CA MET A 281 -7.04 -14.06 -8.69
C MET A 281 -5.86 -14.40 -9.60
N GLY A 282 -5.21 -15.55 -9.38
CA GLY A 282 -4.06 -15.99 -10.19
C GLY A 282 -4.40 -16.18 -11.67
N TYR A 283 -5.62 -16.66 -11.94
CA TYR A 283 -6.15 -16.79 -13.30
C TYR A 283 -6.43 -15.43 -13.93
N ALA A 284 -7.11 -14.52 -13.21
CA ALA A 284 -7.43 -13.18 -13.69
C ALA A 284 -6.17 -12.36 -14.05
N GLU A 285 -5.12 -12.48 -13.24
CA GLU A 285 -3.84 -11.78 -13.42
C GLU A 285 -2.91 -12.44 -14.46
N ASN A 286 -3.32 -13.56 -15.08
CA ASN A 286 -2.52 -14.33 -16.03
C ASN A 286 -1.12 -14.73 -15.48
N ARG A 287 -1.03 -15.04 -14.19
CA ARG A 287 0.25 -15.44 -13.57
C ARG A 287 0.82 -16.72 -14.21
N LEU A 288 -0.06 -17.67 -14.51
CA LEU A 288 0.29 -18.95 -15.15
C LEU A 288 0.86 -18.77 -16.58
N GLY A 289 0.40 -17.77 -17.33
CA GLY A 289 0.96 -17.44 -18.65
C GLY A 289 2.28 -16.67 -18.59
N GLN A 290 2.52 -15.93 -17.50
CA GLN A 290 3.79 -15.23 -17.25
C GLN A 290 4.90 -16.21 -16.82
N LEU A 291 4.57 -17.24 -16.04
CA LEU A 291 5.52 -18.30 -15.66
C LEU A 291 6.03 -19.12 -16.87
N ARG A 292 5.26 -19.15 -17.97
CA ARG A 292 5.63 -19.84 -19.22
C ARG A 292 6.45 -18.98 -20.17
N ARG A 293 6.59 -17.67 -19.94
CA ARG A 293 7.47 -16.82 -20.77
C ARG A 293 8.90 -16.94 -20.25
N THR A 294 9.76 -17.58 -21.04
CA THR A 294 11.21 -17.54 -20.87
C THR A 294 11.65 -16.06 -20.79
N PRO A 295 12.54 -15.66 -19.88
CA PRO A 295 13.05 -14.30 -19.84
C PRO A 295 13.67 -13.96 -21.19
N GLU A 296 13.10 -12.98 -21.89
CA GLU A 296 13.70 -12.44 -23.10
C GLU A 296 15.04 -11.78 -22.70
N PRO A 297 16.18 -12.17 -23.31
CA PRO A 297 17.47 -11.60 -22.96
C PRO A 297 17.41 -10.08 -23.16
N ALA A 298 17.79 -9.34 -22.12
CA ALA A 298 17.78 -7.89 -22.12
C ALA A 298 18.55 -7.37 -23.36
N THR A 299 17.85 -6.69 -24.26
CA THR A 299 18.47 -6.00 -25.39
C THR A 299 19.51 -5.03 -24.82
N PRO A 300 20.80 -5.13 -25.19
CA PRO A 300 21.83 -4.25 -24.66
C PRO A 300 21.45 -2.80 -24.99
N THR A 301 21.41 -1.96 -23.95
CA THR A 301 21.26 -0.51 -24.08
C THR A 301 22.32 -0.01 -25.07
N PRO A 302 21.96 0.73 -26.14
CA PRO A 302 22.94 1.28 -27.04
C PRO A 302 23.90 2.18 -26.24
N THR A 303 25.18 1.85 -26.30
CA THR A 303 26.27 2.66 -25.73
C THR A 303 26.12 4.10 -26.20
N PRO A 304 26.12 5.10 -25.32
CA PRO A 304 26.10 6.49 -25.76
C PRO A 304 27.33 6.76 -26.63
N THR A 305 27.10 7.14 -27.87
CA THR A 305 28.13 7.61 -28.80
C THR A 305 28.89 8.77 -28.12
N PRO A 306 30.22 8.71 -28.00
CA PRO A 306 30.97 9.81 -27.42
C PRO A 306 30.80 11.07 -28.29
N THR A 307 30.31 12.14 -27.66
CA THR A 307 30.27 13.49 -28.24
C THR A 307 31.71 13.90 -28.61
N PRO A 308 31.97 14.44 -29.82
CA PRO A 308 33.30 14.93 -30.17
C PRO A 308 33.67 16.06 -29.22
N THR A 309 34.81 15.93 -28.56
CA THR A 309 35.47 17.00 -27.81
C THR A 309 35.90 18.10 -28.78
N ASP A 310 35.35 19.30 -28.60
CA ASP A 310 35.71 20.51 -29.32
C ASP A 310 37.05 21.04 -28.76
N GLU A 311 38.16 20.48 -29.25
CA GLU A 311 39.49 21.07 -29.12
C GLU A 311 39.72 22.03 -30.30
N SER A 312 39.47 23.33 -30.11
CA SER A 312 40.24 24.41 -30.78
C SER A 312 39.83 25.80 -30.30
N VAL A 313 40.42 26.26 -29.20
CA VAL A 313 40.57 27.71 -28.93
C VAL A 313 42.04 28.00 -28.67
N PRO A 314 42.75 28.69 -29.60
CA PRO A 314 44.14 29.07 -29.39
C PRO A 314 44.27 30.21 -28.36
N GLN A 315 45.02 29.97 -27.29
CA GLN A 315 45.56 31.00 -26.41
C GLN A 315 46.63 31.81 -27.14
N ALA A 316 46.36 33.08 -27.45
CA ALA A 316 47.36 34.04 -27.87
C ALA A 316 47.74 34.94 -26.69
N ALA A 317 49.02 34.91 -26.35
CA ALA A 317 49.67 35.72 -25.34
C ALA A 317 49.82 37.18 -25.79
N ALA A 318 49.71 38.12 -24.85
CA ALA A 318 50.47 39.38 -24.86
C ALA A 318 50.43 40.03 -23.48
N SER A 319 51.56 39.97 -22.76
CA SER A 319 51.92 41.00 -21.78
C SER A 319 53.01 41.86 -22.41
N THR A 320 52.83 43.18 -22.39
CA THR A 320 53.91 44.18 -22.42
C THR A 320 53.38 45.50 -21.90
N ALA A 321 54.30 46.26 -21.33
CA ALA A 321 54.11 47.29 -20.33
C ALA A 321 54.01 48.72 -20.90
N THR A 322 53.40 49.60 -20.09
CA THR A 322 53.75 51.01 -19.82
C THR A 322 53.91 52.03 -20.96
N SER A 323 53.11 53.12 -20.91
CA SER A 323 53.46 54.53 -21.23
C SER A 323 52.16 55.32 -21.42
N ALA A 324 51.71 56.08 -20.43
CA ALA A 324 51.87 57.55 -20.34
C ALA A 324 50.91 58.37 -21.22
N ASP A 325 50.24 59.30 -20.53
CA ASP A 325 49.97 60.69 -20.95
C ASP A 325 48.58 61.08 -21.47
N LYS A 326 48.13 62.25 -20.94
CA LYS A 326 47.03 63.16 -21.34
C LYS A 326 45.61 62.74 -20.93
N ALA A 327 44.99 63.29 -19.88
CA ALA A 327 44.68 64.71 -19.64
C ALA A 327 44.07 65.42 -20.87
N ASN A 328 42.74 65.43 -21.02
CA ASN A 328 41.96 66.66 -21.27
C ASN A 328 40.44 66.46 -21.33
N ALA A 329 39.73 67.52 -20.92
CA ALA A 329 38.34 67.89 -21.25
C ALA A 329 37.22 66.97 -20.65
N ARG A 330 36.39 67.36 -19.69
CA ARG A 330 35.71 68.65 -19.40
C ARG A 330 35.05 69.30 -20.63
N GLU A 331 33.72 69.39 -20.56
CA GLU A 331 32.76 70.18 -21.36
C GLU A 331 31.99 69.50 -22.52
N ARG A 332 30.67 69.78 -22.52
CA ARG A 332 29.63 69.66 -23.57
C ARG A 332 28.98 68.26 -23.65
N ARG A 333 27.69 68.05 -23.38
CA ARG A 333 26.46 68.88 -23.30
C ARG A 333 25.49 68.25 -22.31
#